data_AF-A0A536P7V2-F1
#
_entry.id   AF-A0A536P7V2-F1
#
_cell.length_a   1.000
_cell.length_b   1.000
_cell.length_c   1.000
_cell.angle_alpha   90.00
_cell.angle_beta   90.00
_cell.angle_gamma   90.00
#
_symmetry.space_group_name_H-M   'P 1'
#
loop_
_entity.id
_entity.type
_entity.pdbx_description
1 polymer ?
#
loop_
_entity_poly.entity_id
_entity_poly.type
_entity_poly.pdbx_seq_one_letter_code
_entity_poly.pdbx_strand_id
1 'polypeptide(L)'
;MRERPSFTDEIKAELANVLPARPCCQHAELAAIVGVSGQAGEGSQVTLRLSRNAVARKVVQLARSTGGGVSAVRKGPSAKRPSYHLRLTLAPSLASNDVCCARASVRGAFLVRGVLGNRGHAYHFEIVGARGYGAELSRRMRALRIPVGELNRRGSAVRYLKGAEPISRVLGLIGANRAVMQLENDRIVRGMRGDANRRANSETANLDKRLRAAFEQVQRIRRLARQRTGLRALPAALRETADLRLAHPRAGLQELADRAHLSKSAMAHRLRRLMERAPGNGLIPSAGH
;
A
#
# COMPACT_ATOMS: atom_id res chain seq x y z
N MET A 1 -15.57 13.37 -22.77
CA MET A 1 -14.78 12.26 -22.16
C MET A 1 -15.37 11.95 -20.79
N ARG A 2 -15.97 10.76 -20.57
CA ARG A 2 -16.50 10.39 -19.24
C ARG A 2 -15.29 10.15 -18.31
N GLU A 3 -15.23 10.90 -17.22
CA GLU A 3 -14.20 10.76 -16.18
C GLU A 3 -14.21 9.31 -15.65
N ARG A 4 -13.04 8.69 -15.53
CA ARG A 4 -12.90 7.30 -15.09
C ARG A 4 -13.45 7.20 -13.65
N PRO A 5 -14.31 6.20 -13.33
CA PRO A 5 -14.84 6.06 -11.98
C PRO A 5 -13.71 5.96 -10.96
N SER A 6 -13.86 6.60 -9.78
CA SER A 6 -12.87 6.47 -8.72
C SER A 6 -12.86 5.03 -8.19
N PHE A 7 -11.77 4.62 -7.54
CA PHE A 7 -11.70 3.30 -6.92
C PHE A 7 -12.84 3.06 -5.90
N THR A 8 -13.28 4.10 -5.19
CA THR A 8 -14.47 4.02 -4.33
C THR A 8 -15.74 3.75 -5.13
N ASP A 9 -15.88 4.31 -6.35
CA ASP A 9 -17.03 4.05 -7.22
C ASP A 9 -17.10 2.57 -7.62
N GLU A 10 -15.97 1.99 -7.98
CA GLU A 10 -15.84 0.59 -8.42
C GLU A 10 -16.21 -0.37 -7.28
N ILE A 11 -15.67 -0.15 -6.07
CA ILE A 11 -16.00 -0.96 -4.90
C ILE A 11 -17.51 -0.91 -4.59
N LYS A 12 -18.10 0.29 -4.64
CA LYS A 12 -19.54 0.44 -4.38
C LYS A 12 -20.39 -0.21 -5.47
N ALA A 13 -19.94 -0.22 -6.72
CA ALA A 13 -20.60 -0.93 -7.80
C ALA A 13 -20.52 -2.46 -7.62
N GLU A 14 -19.37 -2.99 -7.21
CA GLU A 14 -19.20 -4.40 -6.85
C GLU A 14 -20.14 -4.80 -5.71
N LEU A 15 -20.06 -4.08 -4.59
CA LEU A 15 -20.86 -4.36 -3.40
C LEU A 15 -22.37 -4.17 -3.63
N ALA A 16 -22.77 -3.34 -4.59
CA ALA A 16 -24.18 -3.16 -4.93
C ALA A 16 -24.81 -4.46 -5.49
N ASN A 17 -24.00 -5.36 -6.05
CA ASN A 17 -24.46 -6.65 -6.57
C ASN A 17 -24.41 -7.79 -5.53
N VAL A 18 -23.84 -7.54 -4.33
CA VAL A 18 -23.73 -8.54 -3.27
C VAL A 18 -24.98 -8.54 -2.41
N LEU A 19 -25.94 -9.44 -2.69
CA LEU A 19 -27.12 -9.60 -1.85
C LEU A 19 -26.87 -10.65 -0.77
N PRO A 20 -27.12 -10.34 0.52
CA PRO A 20 -27.05 -11.36 1.56
C PRO A 20 -28.11 -12.44 1.34
N ALA A 21 -27.69 -13.71 1.44
CA ALA A 21 -28.59 -14.86 1.32
C ALA A 21 -29.54 -15.00 2.52
N ARG A 22 -29.07 -14.68 3.74
CA ARG A 22 -29.86 -14.83 4.98
C ARG A 22 -30.77 -13.62 5.23
N PRO A 23 -32.03 -13.81 5.63
CA PRO A 23 -32.94 -12.71 5.99
C PRO A 23 -32.35 -11.76 7.05
N CYS A 24 -31.75 -12.29 8.13
CA CYS A 24 -31.15 -11.46 9.18
C CYS A 24 -30.07 -10.51 8.64
N CYS A 25 -29.29 -10.95 7.64
CA CYS A 25 -28.26 -10.14 7.00
C CYS A 25 -28.85 -9.07 6.08
N GLN A 26 -29.96 -9.35 5.39
CA GLN A 26 -30.68 -8.37 4.57
C GLN A 26 -31.22 -7.24 5.45
N HIS A 27 -31.84 -7.59 6.59
CA HIS A 27 -32.29 -6.63 7.59
C HIS A 27 -31.10 -5.83 8.16
N ALA A 28 -30.00 -6.50 8.52
CA ALA A 28 -28.81 -5.84 9.09
C ALA A 28 -28.15 -4.86 8.11
N GLU A 29 -28.13 -5.17 6.81
CA GLU A 29 -27.61 -4.28 5.78
C GLU A 29 -28.54 -3.09 5.52
N LEU A 30 -29.85 -3.32 5.41
CA LEU A 30 -30.84 -2.25 5.24
C LEU A 30 -30.86 -1.30 6.45
N ALA A 31 -30.86 -1.85 7.67
CA ALA A 31 -30.81 -1.09 8.91
C ALA A 31 -29.55 -0.23 9.00
N ALA A 32 -28.40 -0.71 8.50
CA ALA A 32 -27.18 0.08 8.46
C ALA A 32 -27.25 1.21 7.44
N ILE A 33 -27.81 0.96 6.25
CA ILE A 33 -28.03 1.99 5.23
C ILE A 33 -28.93 3.11 5.79
N VAL A 34 -30.02 2.72 6.44
CA VAL A 34 -30.97 3.64 7.09
C VAL A 34 -30.31 4.39 8.24
N GLY A 35 -29.61 3.70 9.16
CA GLY A 35 -28.96 4.36 10.29
C GLY A 35 -27.88 5.36 9.89
N VAL A 36 -27.26 5.18 8.72
CA VAL A 36 -26.17 6.04 8.23
C VAL A 36 -26.67 7.20 7.37
N SER A 37 -27.73 7.03 6.59
CA SER A 37 -28.16 8.02 5.59
C SER A 37 -29.68 8.24 5.52
N GLY A 38 -30.44 7.55 6.36
CA GLY A 38 -31.89 7.69 6.46
C GLY A 38 -32.30 8.91 7.27
N GLN A 39 -33.41 9.50 6.87
CA GLN A 39 -34.16 10.47 7.65
C GLN A 39 -35.48 9.82 8.04
N ALA A 40 -35.74 9.72 9.35
CA ALA A 40 -36.98 9.18 9.87
C ALA A 40 -38.16 10.09 9.47
N GLY A 41 -39.24 9.48 9.02
CA GLY A 41 -40.55 10.11 8.86
C GLY A 41 -41.51 9.64 9.95
N GLU A 42 -42.80 9.72 9.67
CA GLU A 42 -43.84 9.21 10.57
C GLU A 42 -43.86 7.68 10.63
N GLY A 43 -43.95 7.14 11.84
CA GLY A 43 -43.99 5.70 12.10
C GLY A 43 -42.76 4.97 11.55
N SER A 44 -42.98 3.98 10.68
CA SER A 44 -41.91 3.18 10.07
C SER A 44 -41.42 3.73 8.73
N GLN A 45 -41.81 4.96 8.36
CA GLN A 45 -41.37 5.57 7.11
C GLN A 45 -39.95 6.12 7.23
N VAL A 46 -39.13 5.89 6.21
CA VAL A 46 -37.79 6.46 6.09
C VAL A 46 -37.57 7.00 4.68
N THR A 47 -36.92 8.14 4.61
CA THR A 47 -36.43 8.69 3.33
C THR A 47 -34.92 8.56 3.22
N LEU A 48 -34.44 8.23 2.03
CA LEU A 48 -33.01 8.07 1.72
C LEU A 48 -32.64 8.93 0.53
N ARG A 49 -31.47 9.58 0.60
CA ARG A 49 -30.84 10.27 -0.52
C ARG A 49 -29.52 9.57 -0.87
N LEU A 50 -29.47 8.94 -2.03
CA LEU A 50 -28.33 8.13 -2.49
C LEU A 50 -27.70 8.77 -3.73
N SER A 51 -26.38 8.73 -3.87
CA SER A 51 -25.68 9.29 -5.03
C SER A 51 -25.52 8.31 -6.20
N ARG A 52 -25.92 7.05 -6.02
CA ARG A 52 -25.65 5.96 -6.97
C ARG A 52 -26.89 5.14 -7.28
N ASN A 53 -27.10 4.90 -8.57
CA ASN A 53 -28.22 4.09 -9.05
C ASN A 53 -28.12 2.62 -8.58
N ALA A 54 -26.93 2.03 -8.63
CA ALA A 54 -26.73 0.63 -8.21
C ALA A 54 -27.06 0.44 -6.72
N VAL A 55 -26.66 1.39 -5.87
CA VAL A 55 -27.01 1.38 -4.44
C VAL A 55 -28.51 1.58 -4.24
N ALA A 56 -29.14 2.49 -4.98
CA ALA A 56 -30.60 2.68 -4.94
C ALA A 56 -31.37 1.41 -5.32
N ARG A 57 -30.98 0.73 -6.40
CA ARG A 57 -31.56 -0.56 -6.81
C ARG A 57 -31.43 -1.61 -5.71
N LYS A 58 -30.25 -1.74 -5.11
CA LYS A 58 -30.03 -2.66 -3.99
C LYS A 58 -30.93 -2.35 -2.81
N VAL A 59 -31.09 -1.07 -2.43
CA VAL A 59 -31.97 -0.68 -1.34
C VAL A 59 -33.43 -1.03 -1.62
N VAL A 60 -33.92 -0.80 -2.84
CA VAL A 60 -35.27 -1.22 -3.25
C VAL A 60 -35.44 -2.73 -3.11
N GLN A 61 -34.44 -3.50 -3.53
CA GLN A 61 -34.47 -4.95 -3.41
C GLN A 61 -34.44 -5.43 -1.95
N LEU A 62 -33.57 -4.85 -1.12
CA LEU A 62 -33.50 -5.15 0.31
C LEU A 62 -34.82 -4.81 1.02
N ALA A 63 -35.40 -3.63 0.76
CA ALA A 63 -36.66 -3.23 1.37
C ALA A 63 -37.78 -4.24 1.08
N ARG A 64 -37.89 -4.70 -0.17
CA ARG A 64 -38.86 -5.74 -0.56
C ARG A 64 -38.55 -7.09 0.08
N SER A 65 -37.29 -7.51 0.09
CA SER A 65 -36.88 -8.83 0.62
C SER A 65 -37.02 -8.92 2.14
N THR A 66 -36.99 -7.80 2.85
CA THR A 66 -37.24 -7.71 4.29
C THR A 66 -38.73 -7.58 4.64
N GLY A 67 -39.65 -7.68 3.66
CA GLY A 67 -41.09 -7.51 3.89
C GLY A 67 -41.52 -6.04 4.09
N GLY A 68 -40.65 -5.08 3.79
CA GLY A 68 -40.94 -3.67 3.80
C GLY A 68 -41.52 -3.16 2.47
N GLY A 69 -41.97 -1.90 2.47
CA GLY A 69 -42.56 -1.24 1.31
C GLY A 69 -41.61 -0.23 0.66
N VAL A 70 -41.79 -0.01 -0.64
CA VAL A 70 -41.16 1.09 -1.38
C VAL A 70 -42.27 1.96 -1.96
N SER A 71 -42.52 3.12 -1.34
CA SER A 71 -43.62 4.01 -1.74
C SER A 71 -43.21 5.03 -2.80
N ALA A 72 -41.92 5.37 -2.91
CA ALA A 72 -41.43 6.24 -3.97
C ALA A 72 -39.96 5.99 -4.31
N VAL A 73 -39.62 6.13 -5.59
CA VAL A 73 -38.24 6.20 -6.10
C VAL A 73 -38.17 7.34 -7.13
N ARG A 74 -37.40 8.39 -6.83
CA ARG A 74 -37.24 9.55 -7.72
C ARG A 74 -35.78 9.83 -8.02
N LYS A 75 -35.44 10.05 -9.28
CA LYS A 75 -34.14 10.56 -9.69
C LYS A 75 -34.13 12.09 -9.53
N GLY A 76 -33.05 12.64 -8.97
CA GLY A 76 -32.83 14.08 -8.90
C GLY A 76 -32.51 14.69 -10.27
N PRO A 77 -32.62 16.02 -10.41
CA PRO A 77 -32.53 16.69 -11.70
C PRO A 77 -31.11 16.76 -12.28
N SER A 78 -30.06 16.65 -11.44
CA SER A 78 -28.68 16.81 -11.91
C SER A 78 -28.16 15.56 -12.62
N ALA A 79 -27.75 15.72 -13.89
CA ALA A 79 -27.01 14.69 -14.61
C ALA A 79 -25.54 14.57 -14.15
N LYS A 80 -24.90 15.71 -13.79
CA LYS A 80 -23.49 15.75 -13.36
C LYS A 80 -23.27 15.15 -11.97
N ARG A 81 -24.24 15.33 -11.06
CA ARG A 81 -24.21 14.78 -9.69
C ARG A 81 -25.54 14.07 -9.42
N PRO A 82 -25.73 12.85 -9.97
CA PRO A 82 -26.99 12.16 -9.84
C PRO A 82 -27.34 11.88 -8.37
N SER A 83 -28.62 12.03 -8.04
CA SER A 83 -29.16 11.60 -6.75
C SER A 83 -30.42 10.77 -6.95
N TYR A 84 -30.70 9.89 -6.00
CA TYR A 84 -31.86 9.01 -5.97
C TYR A 84 -32.51 9.17 -4.60
N HIS A 85 -33.77 9.56 -4.61
CA HIS A 85 -34.59 9.81 -3.44
C HIS A 85 -35.57 8.66 -3.29
N LEU A 86 -35.46 7.90 -2.21
CA LEU A 86 -36.32 6.76 -1.92
C LEU A 86 -37.17 7.07 -0.70
N ARG A 87 -38.44 6.68 -0.73
CA ARG A 87 -39.31 6.61 0.44
C ARG A 87 -39.67 5.15 0.68
N LEU A 88 -39.36 4.67 1.88
CA LEU A 88 -39.49 3.28 2.29
C LEU A 88 -40.40 3.18 3.51
N THR A 89 -41.05 2.03 3.66
CA THR A 89 -41.67 1.60 4.91
C THR A 89 -40.87 0.41 5.42
N LEU A 90 -40.30 0.51 6.61
CA LEU A 90 -39.49 -0.55 7.19
C LEU A 90 -40.37 -1.60 7.89
N ALA A 91 -39.98 -2.87 7.78
CA ALA A 91 -40.52 -3.95 8.58
C ALA A 91 -39.73 -4.11 9.89
N PRO A 92 -40.29 -4.80 10.91
CA PRO A 92 -39.54 -5.18 12.11
C PRO A 92 -38.24 -5.91 11.75
N SER A 93 -37.14 -5.48 12.37
CA SER A 93 -35.81 -5.97 12.00
C SER A 93 -35.53 -7.37 12.55
N LEU A 94 -35.10 -8.30 11.68
CA LEU A 94 -34.54 -9.60 12.06
C LEU A 94 -33.01 -9.58 12.22
N ALA A 95 -32.40 -8.39 12.28
CA ALA A 95 -30.95 -8.26 12.41
C ALA A 95 -30.47 -8.74 13.80
N SER A 96 -29.45 -9.59 13.82
CA SER A 96 -28.81 -10.07 15.05
C SER A 96 -27.46 -9.40 15.31
N ASN A 97 -26.82 -9.76 16.42
CA ASN A 97 -25.44 -9.38 16.76
C ASN A 97 -24.39 -10.36 16.19
N ASP A 98 -24.81 -11.34 15.38
CA ASP A 98 -23.89 -12.32 14.81
C ASP A 98 -22.90 -11.67 13.83
N VAL A 99 -21.76 -12.34 13.66
CA VAL A 99 -20.70 -11.96 12.71
C VAL A 99 -21.25 -11.75 11.29
N CYS A 100 -22.22 -12.56 10.85
CA CYS A 100 -22.83 -12.41 9.52
C CYS A 100 -23.58 -11.08 9.36
N CYS A 101 -24.34 -10.68 10.37
CA CYS A 101 -25.04 -9.39 10.42
C CYS A 101 -24.05 -8.22 10.55
N ALA A 102 -22.95 -8.40 11.29
CA ALA A 102 -21.88 -7.40 11.37
C ALA A 102 -21.26 -7.13 9.98
N ARG A 103 -20.95 -8.17 9.20
CA ARG A 103 -20.46 -8.02 7.81
C ARG A 103 -21.46 -7.25 6.95
N ALA A 104 -22.73 -7.64 7.02
CA ALA A 104 -23.79 -7.04 6.23
C ALA A 104 -24.01 -5.55 6.57
N SER A 105 -23.95 -5.20 7.86
CA SER A 105 -24.06 -3.80 8.28
C SER A 105 -22.86 -2.95 7.87
N VAL A 106 -21.63 -3.46 7.99
CA VAL A 106 -20.44 -2.72 7.54
C VAL A 106 -20.50 -2.51 6.02
N ARG A 107 -20.97 -3.50 5.24
CA ARG A 107 -21.24 -3.35 3.81
C ARG A 107 -22.25 -2.24 3.54
N GLY A 108 -23.39 -2.26 4.23
CA GLY A 108 -24.44 -1.25 4.10
C GLY A 108 -23.94 0.17 4.38
N ALA A 109 -23.21 0.34 5.50
CA ALA A 109 -22.62 1.61 5.88
C ALA A 109 -21.59 2.11 4.85
N PHE A 110 -20.74 1.22 4.34
CA PHE A 110 -19.75 1.55 3.30
C PHE A 110 -20.42 1.96 1.99
N LEU A 111 -21.46 1.25 1.53
CA LEU A 111 -22.18 1.56 0.30
C LEU A 111 -22.64 3.03 0.25
N VAL A 112 -23.23 3.53 1.35
CA VAL A 112 -23.77 4.88 1.38
C VAL A 112 -22.74 5.95 1.71
N ARG A 113 -21.82 5.70 2.67
CA ARG A 113 -20.93 6.75 3.20
C ARG A 113 -19.47 6.34 3.34
N GLY A 114 -19.10 5.17 2.80
CA GLY A 114 -17.73 4.71 2.70
C GLY A 114 -16.94 5.43 1.62
N VAL A 115 -15.65 5.60 1.86
CA VAL A 115 -14.65 6.09 0.92
C VAL A 115 -13.37 5.29 1.13
N LEU A 116 -12.76 4.87 0.03
CA LEU A 116 -11.39 4.39 -0.01
C LEU A 116 -10.59 5.29 -0.96
N GLY A 117 -9.77 6.15 -0.37
CA GLY A 117 -8.88 7.05 -1.09
C GLY A 117 -7.45 6.53 -1.13
N ASN A 118 -6.69 6.99 -2.11
CA ASN A 118 -5.23 6.85 -2.15
C ASN A 118 -4.62 8.24 -1.91
N ARG A 119 -4.03 8.48 -0.74
CA ARG A 119 -3.30 9.72 -0.44
C ARG A 119 -1.81 9.46 -0.62
N GLY A 120 -1.29 9.74 -1.82
CA GLY A 120 0.13 9.65 -2.19
C GLY A 120 0.67 8.21 -2.17
N HIS A 121 0.83 7.65 -0.96
CA HIS A 121 1.45 6.36 -0.70
C HIS A 121 0.65 5.45 0.25
N ALA A 122 -0.42 5.93 0.87
CA ALA A 122 -1.21 5.17 1.83
C ALA A 122 -2.70 5.12 1.46
N TYR A 123 -3.28 3.92 1.52
CA TYR A 123 -4.72 3.74 1.44
C TYR A 123 -5.40 4.29 2.69
N HIS A 124 -6.51 4.98 2.48
CA HIS A 124 -7.27 5.61 3.53
C HIS A 124 -8.74 5.22 3.42
N PHE A 125 -9.21 4.43 4.37
CA PHE A 125 -10.60 3.99 4.45
C PHE A 125 -11.34 4.85 5.48
N GLU A 126 -12.49 5.40 5.11
CA GLU A 126 -13.40 6.10 6.02
C GLU A 126 -14.85 5.70 5.77
N ILE A 127 -15.65 5.61 6.83
CA ILE A 127 -17.11 5.67 6.78
C ILE A 127 -17.56 6.86 7.63
N VAL A 128 -18.36 7.75 7.02
CA VAL A 128 -18.88 8.95 7.69
C VAL A 128 -20.36 8.78 8.02
N GLY A 129 -20.70 8.61 9.29
CA GLY A 129 -22.07 8.48 9.76
C GLY A 129 -22.57 9.67 10.58
N ALA A 130 -23.87 9.67 10.87
CA ALA A 130 -24.44 10.53 11.90
C ALA A 130 -23.86 10.17 13.28
N ARG A 131 -23.79 11.16 14.19
CA ARG A 131 -23.16 10.99 15.52
C ARG A 131 -23.74 9.79 16.30
N GLY A 132 -25.05 9.56 16.23
CA GLY A 132 -25.73 8.46 16.92
C GLY A 132 -25.43 7.06 16.38
N TYR A 133 -25.12 6.91 15.09
CA TYR A 133 -24.83 5.60 14.49
C TYR A 133 -23.36 5.16 14.66
N GLY A 134 -22.49 6.09 15.07
CA GLY A 134 -21.05 5.84 15.14
C GLY A 134 -20.67 4.70 16.08
N ALA A 135 -21.26 4.63 17.28
CA ALA A 135 -20.95 3.59 18.27
C ALA A 135 -21.36 2.20 17.79
N GLU A 136 -22.53 2.11 17.16
CA GLU A 136 -23.04 0.86 16.58
C GLU A 136 -22.13 0.33 15.49
N LEU A 137 -21.71 1.19 14.56
CA LEU A 137 -20.78 0.80 13.50
C LEU A 137 -19.44 0.32 14.08
N SER A 138 -18.91 1.02 15.08
CA SER A 138 -17.67 0.61 15.76
C SER A 138 -17.82 -0.76 16.41
N ARG A 139 -18.95 -1.03 17.10
CA ARG A 139 -19.24 -2.34 17.69
C ARG A 139 -19.24 -3.44 16.64
N ARG A 140 -19.91 -3.23 15.51
CA ARG A 140 -19.95 -4.20 14.41
C ARG A 140 -18.57 -4.43 13.79
N MET A 141 -17.78 -3.38 13.59
CA MET A 141 -16.40 -3.52 13.10
C MET A 141 -15.50 -4.28 14.09
N ARG A 142 -15.63 -4.03 15.39
CA ARG A 142 -14.89 -4.79 16.43
C ARG A 142 -15.29 -6.26 16.49
N ALA A 143 -16.58 -6.58 16.31
CA ALA A 143 -17.05 -7.97 16.22
C ALA A 143 -16.40 -8.74 15.04
N LEU A 144 -15.97 -8.03 14.00
CA LEU A 144 -15.22 -8.57 12.87
C LEU A 144 -13.69 -8.61 13.09
N ARG A 145 -13.23 -8.25 14.30
CA ARG A 145 -11.82 -8.06 14.67
C ARG A 145 -11.11 -7.03 13.77
N ILE A 146 -11.81 -5.94 13.44
CA ILE A 146 -11.24 -4.81 12.69
C ILE A 146 -10.81 -3.72 13.67
N PRO A 147 -9.54 -3.26 13.64
CA PRO A 147 -9.03 -2.20 14.51
C PRO A 147 -9.52 -0.83 14.03
N VAL A 148 -10.78 -0.51 14.32
CA VAL A 148 -11.43 0.74 13.90
C VAL A 148 -10.93 1.94 14.69
N GLY A 149 -10.44 2.96 13.98
CA GLY A 149 -10.19 4.29 14.55
C GLY A 149 -11.46 5.13 14.55
N GLU A 150 -11.64 5.96 15.57
CA GLU A 150 -12.80 6.82 15.74
C GLU A 150 -12.40 8.29 15.77
N LEU A 151 -13.15 9.13 15.07
CA LEU A 151 -12.96 10.59 15.06
C LEU A 151 -14.32 11.28 14.94
N ASN A 152 -14.46 12.44 15.56
CA ASN A 152 -15.58 13.36 15.29
C ASN A 152 -15.07 14.50 14.41
N ARG A 153 -15.67 14.69 13.23
CA ARG A 153 -15.30 15.74 12.28
C ARG A 153 -16.53 16.54 11.88
N ARG A 154 -16.57 17.83 12.22
CA ARG A 154 -17.68 18.77 11.89
C ARG A 154 -19.07 18.18 12.24
N GLY A 155 -19.22 17.67 13.47
CA GLY A 155 -20.46 17.05 13.95
C GLY A 155 -20.76 15.64 13.41
N SER A 156 -19.93 15.09 12.53
CA SER A 156 -20.09 13.73 12.00
C SER A 156 -19.17 12.73 12.70
N ALA A 157 -19.67 11.51 12.89
CA ALA A 157 -18.90 10.38 13.40
C ALA A 157 -18.16 9.69 12.24
N VAL A 158 -16.82 9.76 12.25
CA VAL A 158 -15.95 9.15 11.25
C VAL A 158 -15.33 7.88 11.83
N ARG A 159 -15.38 6.78 11.07
CA ARG A 159 -14.73 5.51 11.39
C ARG A 159 -13.71 5.24 10.31
N TYR A 160 -12.46 5.07 10.68
CA TYR A 160 -11.37 4.99 9.72
C TYR A 160 -10.46 3.81 9.98
N LEU A 161 -9.76 3.36 8.94
CA LEU A 161 -8.70 2.37 9.03
C LEU A 161 -7.43 2.90 8.38
N LYS A 162 -6.30 2.55 8.96
CA LYS A 162 -4.96 2.84 8.44
C LYS A 162 -4.26 1.51 8.16
N GLY A 163 -3.43 1.51 7.11
CA GLY A 163 -2.65 0.34 6.70
C GLY A 163 -3.40 -0.60 5.76
N ALA A 164 -2.64 -1.29 4.90
CA ALA A 164 -3.19 -2.13 3.86
C ALA A 164 -3.94 -3.36 4.41
N GLU A 165 -3.42 -3.98 5.47
CA GLU A 165 -3.97 -5.24 5.99
C GLU A 165 -5.36 -5.08 6.64
N PRO A 166 -5.63 -4.11 7.55
CA PRO A 166 -6.98 -3.88 8.06
C PRO A 166 -7.98 -3.50 6.94
N ILE A 167 -7.51 -2.76 5.93
CA ILE A 167 -8.32 -2.34 4.78
C ILE A 167 -8.67 -3.55 3.90
N SER A 168 -7.68 -4.37 3.53
CA SER A 168 -7.88 -5.60 2.74
C SER A 168 -8.83 -6.56 3.47
N ARG A 169 -8.64 -6.73 4.79
CA ARG A 169 -9.51 -7.55 5.64
C ARG A 169 -10.96 -7.07 5.63
N VAL A 170 -11.23 -5.78 5.84
CA VAL A 170 -12.63 -5.30 5.86
C VAL A 170 -13.29 -5.45 4.49
N LEU A 171 -12.56 -5.17 3.40
CA LEU A 171 -13.06 -5.29 2.03
C LEU A 171 -13.44 -6.74 1.70
N GLY A 172 -12.58 -7.70 2.05
CA GLY A 172 -12.88 -9.12 1.90
C GLY A 172 -14.11 -9.55 2.71
N LEU A 173 -14.21 -9.10 3.97
CA LEU A 173 -15.34 -9.45 4.84
C LEU A 173 -16.69 -8.89 4.36
N ILE A 174 -16.70 -7.73 3.70
CA ILE A 174 -17.92 -7.16 3.12
C ILE A 174 -18.22 -7.67 1.71
N GLY A 175 -17.30 -8.41 1.08
CA GLY A 175 -17.49 -9.03 -0.23
C GLY A 175 -16.99 -8.19 -1.42
N ALA A 176 -16.05 -7.28 -1.19
CA ALA A 176 -15.37 -6.51 -2.24
C ALA A 176 -14.11 -7.25 -2.73
N ASN A 177 -14.29 -8.45 -3.30
CA ASN A 177 -13.19 -9.36 -3.64
C ASN A 177 -12.31 -8.80 -4.77
N ARG A 178 -12.90 -8.15 -5.79
CA ARG A 178 -12.13 -7.51 -6.86
C ARG A 178 -11.27 -6.38 -6.32
N ALA A 179 -11.81 -5.60 -5.38
CA ALA A 179 -11.06 -4.55 -4.70
C ALA A 179 -9.88 -5.10 -3.91
N VAL A 180 -10.07 -6.22 -3.20
CA VAL A 180 -8.97 -6.92 -2.50
C VAL A 180 -7.88 -7.34 -3.49
N MET A 181 -8.25 -8.00 -4.60
CA MET A 181 -7.27 -8.41 -5.62
C MET A 181 -6.48 -7.23 -6.18
N GLN A 182 -7.15 -6.11 -6.46
CA GLN A 182 -6.49 -4.91 -6.97
C GLN A 182 -5.53 -4.30 -5.93
N LEU A 183 -5.93 -4.25 -4.65
CA LEU A 183 -5.06 -3.79 -3.56
C LEU A 183 -3.81 -4.67 -3.39
N GLU A 184 -3.96 -6.00 -3.44
CA GLU A 184 -2.83 -6.91 -3.30
C GLU A 184 -1.89 -6.82 -4.52
N ASN A 185 -2.43 -6.72 -5.74
CA ASN A 185 -1.63 -6.51 -6.94
C ASN A 185 -0.82 -5.20 -6.87
N ASP A 186 -1.46 -4.10 -6.48
CA ASP A 186 -0.80 -2.80 -6.28
C ASP A 186 0.29 -2.86 -5.20
N ARG A 187 0.09 -3.70 -4.18
CA ARG A 187 1.07 -3.92 -3.10
C ARG A 187 2.27 -4.71 -3.59
N ILE A 188 2.06 -5.79 -4.35
CA ILE A 188 3.12 -6.62 -4.95
C ILE A 188 3.96 -5.78 -5.89
N VAL A 189 3.35 -5.04 -6.82
CA VAL A 189 4.07 -4.20 -7.79
C VAL A 189 4.91 -3.14 -7.08
N ARG A 190 4.38 -2.51 -6.02
CA ARG A 190 5.14 -1.56 -5.21
C ARG A 190 6.31 -2.22 -4.46
N GLY A 191 6.11 -3.42 -3.91
CA GLY A 191 7.17 -4.21 -3.30
C GLY A 191 8.30 -4.53 -4.27
N MET A 192 7.97 -5.05 -5.45
CA MET A 192 8.93 -5.36 -6.51
C MET A 192 9.73 -4.14 -6.96
N ARG A 193 9.07 -2.98 -7.15
CA ARG A 193 9.75 -1.72 -7.48
C ARG A 193 10.68 -1.26 -6.36
N GLY A 194 10.24 -1.37 -5.10
CA GLY A 194 11.06 -1.06 -3.95
C GLY A 194 12.30 -1.95 -3.87
N ASP A 195 12.17 -3.24 -4.15
CA ASP A 195 13.26 -4.21 -4.13
C ASP A 195 14.26 -3.96 -5.27
N ALA A 196 13.75 -3.70 -6.48
CA ALA A 196 14.57 -3.32 -7.63
C ALA A 196 15.38 -2.04 -7.35
N ASN A 197 14.75 -1.01 -6.77
CA ASN A 197 15.44 0.22 -6.38
C ASN A 197 16.53 -0.02 -5.33
N ARG A 198 16.26 -0.86 -4.31
CA ARG A 198 17.27 -1.19 -3.31
C ARG A 198 18.46 -1.92 -3.94
N ARG A 199 18.21 -2.90 -4.82
CA ARG A 199 19.26 -3.62 -5.55
C ARG A 199 20.09 -2.69 -6.43
N ALA A 200 19.45 -1.85 -7.25
CA ALA A 200 20.14 -0.89 -8.10
C ALA A 200 21.00 0.09 -7.29
N ASN A 201 20.50 0.58 -6.16
CA ASN A 201 21.24 1.45 -5.25
C ASN A 201 22.44 0.73 -4.63
N SER A 202 22.27 -0.52 -4.18
CA SER A 202 23.35 -1.34 -3.66
C SER A 202 24.42 -1.64 -4.71
N GLU A 203 24.04 -1.96 -5.94
CA GLU A 203 24.97 -2.18 -7.05
C GLU A 203 25.77 -0.93 -7.41
N THR A 204 25.08 0.21 -7.49
CA THR A 204 25.70 1.52 -7.75
C THR A 204 26.69 1.88 -6.63
N ALA A 205 26.30 1.76 -5.37
CA ALA A 205 27.18 2.03 -4.24
C ALA A 205 28.40 1.07 -4.20
N ASN A 206 28.20 -0.20 -4.56
CA ASN A 206 29.29 -1.18 -4.65
C ASN A 206 30.24 -0.90 -5.82
N LEU A 207 29.74 -0.38 -6.95
CA LEU A 207 30.58 0.09 -8.06
C LEU A 207 31.40 1.31 -7.63
N ASP A 208 30.77 2.29 -6.98
CA ASP A 208 31.41 3.52 -6.54
C ASP A 208 32.54 3.25 -5.53
N LYS A 209 32.29 2.39 -4.52
CA LYS A 209 33.31 1.94 -3.57
C LYS A 209 34.48 1.24 -4.25
N ARG A 210 34.21 0.37 -5.24
CA ARG A 210 35.26 -0.35 -5.99
C ARG A 210 36.11 0.61 -6.83
N LEU A 211 35.49 1.58 -7.49
CA LEU A 211 36.20 2.59 -8.28
C LEU A 211 37.09 3.47 -7.40
N ARG A 212 36.57 3.95 -6.24
CA ARG A 212 37.36 4.73 -5.28
C ARG A 212 38.58 3.96 -4.77
N ALA A 213 38.39 2.69 -4.36
CA ALA A 213 39.49 1.83 -3.93
C ALA A 213 40.52 1.59 -5.04
N ALA A 214 40.09 1.37 -6.28
CA ALA A 214 41.00 1.20 -7.42
C ALA A 214 41.81 2.47 -7.69
N PHE A 215 41.20 3.65 -7.67
CA PHE A 215 41.91 4.92 -7.82
C PHE A 215 42.89 5.18 -6.66
N GLU A 216 42.50 4.87 -5.43
CA GLU A 216 43.40 4.98 -4.27
C GLU A 216 44.62 4.07 -4.43
N GLN A 217 44.42 2.81 -4.83
CA GLN A 217 45.50 1.86 -5.11
C GLN A 217 46.47 2.42 -6.16
N VAL A 218 45.95 2.94 -7.27
CA VAL A 218 46.75 3.53 -8.36
C VAL A 218 47.58 4.71 -7.84
N GLN A 219 46.99 5.61 -7.05
CA GLN A 219 47.72 6.77 -6.51
C GLN A 219 48.82 6.36 -5.52
N ARG A 220 48.55 5.37 -4.68
CA ARG A 220 49.54 4.82 -3.73
C ARG A 220 50.70 4.15 -4.46
N ILE A 221 50.42 3.37 -5.49
CA ILE A 221 51.45 2.72 -6.32
C ILE A 221 52.28 3.77 -7.06
N ARG A 222 51.66 4.79 -7.66
CA ARG A 222 52.37 5.90 -8.32
C ARG A 222 53.31 6.64 -7.38
N ARG A 223 52.89 6.87 -6.12
CA ARG A 223 53.74 7.47 -5.09
C ARG A 223 54.93 6.59 -4.74
N LEU A 224 54.68 5.30 -4.49
CA LEU A 224 55.74 4.34 -4.23
C LEU A 224 56.75 4.33 -5.38
N ALA A 225 56.30 4.35 -6.64
CA ALA A 225 57.16 4.35 -7.81
C ALA A 225 58.10 5.56 -7.92
N ARG A 226 57.75 6.71 -7.33
CA ARG A 226 58.59 7.93 -7.33
C ARG A 226 59.68 7.91 -6.25
N GLN A 227 59.66 6.95 -5.33
CA GLN A 227 60.68 6.82 -4.29
C GLN A 227 61.99 6.26 -4.84
N ARG A 228 63.10 6.56 -4.15
CA ARG A 228 64.48 6.24 -4.60
C ARG A 228 64.71 4.74 -4.86
N THR A 229 64.09 3.86 -4.08
CA THR A 229 64.08 2.40 -4.28
C THR A 229 62.80 1.90 -4.95
N GLY A 230 61.67 2.57 -4.69
CA GLY A 230 60.38 2.45 -5.38
C GLY A 230 59.88 1.02 -5.61
N LEU A 231 59.38 0.74 -6.82
CA LEU A 231 58.85 -0.59 -7.16
C LEU A 231 59.93 -1.68 -7.23
N ARG A 232 61.21 -1.30 -7.38
CA ARG A 232 62.33 -2.24 -7.46
C ARG A 232 62.65 -2.92 -6.13
N ALA A 233 62.20 -2.37 -5.01
CA ALA A 233 62.31 -2.99 -3.69
C ALA A 233 61.20 -4.03 -3.42
N LEU A 234 60.19 -4.14 -4.28
CA LEU A 234 59.11 -5.11 -4.13
C LEU A 234 59.54 -6.50 -4.63
N PRO A 235 59.09 -7.58 -3.96
CA PRO A 235 59.13 -8.94 -4.50
C PRO A 235 58.50 -9.00 -5.89
N ALA A 236 59.01 -9.86 -6.77
CA ALA A 236 58.59 -9.96 -8.16
C ALA A 236 57.05 -10.02 -8.33
N ALA A 237 56.39 -10.87 -7.54
CA ALA A 237 54.92 -11.02 -7.55
C ALA A 237 54.15 -9.74 -7.18
N LEU A 238 54.67 -8.91 -6.28
CA LEU A 238 54.04 -7.64 -5.90
C LEU A 238 54.33 -6.53 -6.91
N ARG A 239 55.51 -6.56 -7.54
CA ARG A 239 55.88 -5.64 -8.62
C ARG A 239 55.00 -5.86 -9.85
N GLU A 240 54.86 -7.11 -10.27
CA GLU A 240 53.94 -7.52 -11.33
C GLU A 240 52.50 -7.04 -11.05
N THR A 241 52.02 -7.22 -9.82
CA THR A 241 50.69 -6.75 -9.41
C THR A 241 50.57 -5.22 -9.46
N ALA A 242 51.63 -4.49 -9.11
CA ALA A 242 51.67 -3.04 -9.16
C ALA A 242 51.61 -2.53 -10.61
N ASP A 243 52.42 -3.10 -11.49
CA ASP A 243 52.47 -2.76 -12.90
C ASP A 243 51.13 -3.07 -13.58
N LEU A 244 50.53 -4.23 -13.28
CA LEU A 244 49.23 -4.62 -13.81
C LEU A 244 48.10 -3.68 -13.34
N ARG A 245 48.10 -3.24 -12.08
CA ARG A 245 47.12 -2.26 -11.58
C ARG A 245 47.31 -0.87 -12.20
N LEU A 246 48.55 -0.46 -12.50
CA LEU A 246 48.83 0.80 -13.21
C LEU A 246 48.41 0.74 -14.68
N ALA A 247 48.63 -0.40 -15.34
CA ALA A 247 48.21 -0.64 -16.72
C ALA A 247 46.68 -0.74 -16.85
N HIS A 248 46.00 -1.19 -15.78
CA HIS A 248 44.53 -1.30 -15.74
C HIS A 248 43.91 -0.57 -14.53
N PRO A 249 43.89 0.78 -14.52
CA PRO A 249 43.46 1.58 -13.38
C PRO A 249 42.00 1.39 -12.97
N ARG A 250 41.14 1.04 -13.94
CA ARG A 250 39.69 0.86 -13.76
C ARG A 250 39.28 -0.60 -13.58
N ALA A 251 40.21 -1.54 -13.75
CA ALA A 251 39.86 -2.95 -13.77
C ALA A 251 39.35 -3.44 -12.41
N GLY A 252 38.36 -4.32 -12.43
CA GLY A 252 37.90 -5.01 -11.24
C GLY A 252 38.98 -5.94 -10.65
N LEU A 253 38.75 -6.42 -9.43
CA LEU A 253 39.61 -7.44 -8.81
C LEU A 253 39.66 -8.73 -9.65
N GLN A 254 38.52 -9.14 -10.21
CA GLN A 254 38.43 -10.36 -11.04
C GLN A 254 39.22 -10.19 -12.34
N GLU A 255 39.02 -9.09 -13.05
CA GLU A 255 39.74 -8.81 -14.32
C GLU A 255 41.26 -8.75 -14.12
N LEU A 256 41.74 -8.21 -12.99
CA LEU A 256 43.16 -8.28 -12.68
C LEU A 256 43.64 -9.72 -12.44
N ALA A 257 42.85 -10.51 -11.71
CA ALA A 257 43.20 -11.89 -11.41
C ALA A 257 43.29 -12.72 -12.70
N ASP A 258 42.32 -12.56 -13.60
CA ASP A 258 42.28 -13.25 -14.89
C ASP A 258 43.49 -12.90 -15.76
N ARG A 259 43.85 -11.61 -15.82
CA ARG A 259 45.04 -11.12 -16.56
C ARG A 259 46.36 -11.63 -16.00
N ALA A 260 46.41 -11.94 -14.70
CA ALA A 260 47.57 -12.50 -14.03
C ALA A 260 47.53 -14.04 -13.98
N HIS A 261 46.50 -14.68 -14.53
CA HIS A 261 46.24 -16.12 -14.40
C HIS A 261 46.24 -16.59 -12.93
N LEU A 262 45.66 -15.79 -12.05
CA LEU A 262 45.53 -16.05 -10.61
C LEU A 262 44.07 -16.25 -10.21
N SER A 263 43.86 -16.89 -9.06
CA SER A 263 42.55 -16.82 -8.41
C SER A 263 42.27 -15.41 -7.90
N LYS A 264 40.97 -15.06 -7.84
CA LYS A 264 40.51 -13.77 -7.27
C LYS A 264 41.07 -13.51 -5.87
N SER A 265 41.16 -14.56 -5.03
CA SER A 265 41.68 -14.46 -3.66
C SER A 265 43.19 -14.26 -3.62
N ALA A 266 43.96 -14.90 -4.50
CA ALA A 266 45.40 -14.68 -4.61
C ALA A 266 45.72 -13.24 -5.05
N MET A 267 45.01 -12.71 -6.04
CA MET A 267 45.14 -11.30 -6.47
C MET A 267 44.76 -10.33 -5.35
N ALA A 268 43.67 -10.60 -4.61
CA ALA A 268 43.26 -9.78 -3.47
C ALA A 268 44.35 -9.74 -2.39
N HIS A 269 44.94 -10.90 -2.09
CA HIS A 269 46.03 -10.99 -1.12
C HIS A 269 47.25 -10.17 -1.57
N ARG A 270 47.66 -10.30 -2.84
CA ARG A 270 48.79 -9.52 -3.39
C ARG A 270 48.51 -8.01 -3.33
N LEU A 271 47.33 -7.56 -3.74
CA LEU A 271 46.95 -6.14 -3.65
C LEU A 271 46.98 -5.61 -2.22
N ARG A 272 46.48 -6.38 -1.24
CA ARG A 272 46.55 -5.99 0.17
C ARG A 272 48.00 -5.83 0.66
N ARG A 273 48.86 -6.84 0.39
CA ARG A 273 50.30 -6.79 0.74
C ARG A 273 51.04 -5.66 0.04
N LEU A 274 50.65 -5.34 -1.20
CA LEU A 274 51.16 -4.20 -1.95
C LEU A 274 50.75 -2.87 -1.30
N MET A 275 49.48 -2.75 -0.87
CA MET A 275 49.02 -1.57 -0.14
C MET A 275 49.76 -1.37 1.18
N GLU A 276 50.04 -2.43 1.95
CA GLU A 276 50.85 -2.32 3.18
C GLU A 276 52.24 -1.68 2.95
N ARG A 277 52.82 -1.87 1.76
CA ARG A 277 54.12 -1.30 1.37
C ARG A 277 54.02 0.04 0.67
N ALA A 278 52.83 0.44 0.22
CA ALA A 278 52.60 1.68 -0.48
C ALA A 278 52.09 2.74 0.50
N PRO A 279 52.77 3.89 0.66
CA PRO A 279 52.42 4.88 1.66
C PRO A 279 50.97 5.38 1.47
N GLY A 280 50.21 5.44 2.58
CA GLY A 280 48.87 6.03 2.59
C GLY A 280 48.93 7.56 2.50
N ASN A 281 47.84 8.18 2.06
CA ASN A 281 47.63 9.61 2.28
C ASN A 281 47.26 9.80 3.74
N GLY A 282 48.04 10.53 4.53
CA GLY A 282 47.61 11.02 5.85
C GLY A 282 46.49 12.07 5.80
N LEU A 283 45.59 12.02 4.81
CA LEU A 283 44.61 13.07 4.52
C LEU A 283 43.19 12.58 4.17
N ILE A 284 42.81 11.35 4.50
CA ILE A 284 41.38 10.98 4.54
C ILE A 284 41.15 10.15 5.80
N PRO A 285 40.38 10.63 6.79
CA PRO A 285 40.01 9.80 7.93
C PRO A 285 39.23 8.61 7.42
N SER A 286 39.61 7.42 7.87
CA SER A 286 38.80 6.22 7.79
C SER A 286 37.43 6.56 8.40
N ALA A 287 36.38 6.62 7.58
CA ALA A 287 35.03 6.61 8.10
C ALA A 287 34.84 5.25 8.79
N GLY A 288 34.98 5.28 10.13
CA GLY A 288 34.70 4.18 11.02
C GLY A 288 33.23 3.75 10.95
N HIS A 289 33.01 2.56 11.48
CA HIS A 289 31.81 1.71 11.42
C HIS A 289 30.46 2.41 11.55
#